data_AF-A0A443JD81-F1
#
_entry.id   AF-A0A443JD81-F1
#
_cell.length_a   1.000
_cell.length_b   1.000
_cell.length_c   1.000
_cell.angle_alpha   90.00
_cell.angle_beta   90.00
_cell.angle_gamma   90.00
#
_symmetry.space_group_name_H-M   'P 1'
#
loop_
_entity.id
_entity.type
_entity.pdbx_description
1 polymer ?
#
loop_
_entity_poly.entity_id
_entity_poly.type
_entity_poly.pdbx_seq_one_letter_code
_entity_poly.pdbx_strand_id
1 'polypeptide(L)'
;MFQESGTAFPVRTGDPQIHNFCEDIEKQGISCKPTKSKGLSDQQVINSLQTETSRRKSGNIISRAMAPRHKRMSRMLGYSLILGTSEAWQAFGLIAAARLSAGERAALAAVVLATLDHGEATSIAAAVIGAAGDPLPAFLGGMHDARNWSQWASAEELKAYALAAFEAMAPADQARFFHYIGSVAI
;
A
#
# COMPACT_ATOMS: atom_id res chain seq x y z
N MET A 1 -14.48 -29.00 -5.48
CA MET A 1 -14.16 -29.06 -6.91
C MET A 1 -14.19 -27.62 -7.41
N PHE A 2 -13.08 -26.90 -7.22
CA PHE A 2 -12.97 -25.49 -7.62
C PHE A 2 -12.32 -25.46 -9.00
N GLN A 3 -13.05 -24.91 -9.95
CA GLN A 3 -12.69 -24.82 -11.35
C GLN A 3 -11.94 -23.49 -11.53
N GLU A 4 -10.67 -23.57 -11.93
CA GLU A 4 -9.84 -22.42 -12.27
C GLU A 4 -10.38 -21.75 -13.54
N SER A 5 -10.92 -20.54 -13.40
CA SER A 5 -11.16 -19.63 -14.53
C SER A 5 -10.06 -18.57 -14.53
N GLY A 6 -9.00 -18.81 -15.29
CA GLY A 6 -7.95 -17.85 -15.55
C GLY A 6 -8.46 -16.69 -16.40
N THR A 7 -8.73 -15.55 -15.79
CA THR A 7 -8.91 -14.27 -16.49
C THR A 7 -7.66 -13.43 -16.26
N ALA A 8 -6.86 -13.31 -17.31
CA ALA A 8 -5.73 -12.39 -17.36
C ALA A 8 -6.25 -10.94 -17.23
N PHE A 9 -5.97 -10.28 -16.12
CA PHE A 9 -6.25 -8.86 -15.94
C PHE A 9 -5.14 -8.03 -16.62
N PRO A 10 -5.47 -7.17 -17.59
CA PRO A 10 -4.49 -6.24 -18.14
C PRO A 10 -4.20 -5.14 -17.10
N VAL A 11 -3.00 -5.16 -16.52
CA VAL A 11 -2.45 -4.05 -15.74
C VAL A 11 -2.37 -2.84 -16.66
N ARG A 12 -3.25 -1.85 -16.48
CA ARG A 12 -3.15 -0.54 -17.11
C ARG A 12 -1.97 0.21 -16.48
N THR A 13 -0.76 -0.05 -16.98
CA THR A 13 0.41 0.81 -16.77
C THR A 13 0.14 2.14 -17.47
N GLY A 14 -0.24 3.16 -16.70
CA GLY A 14 -0.41 4.52 -17.21
C GLY A 14 -1.07 5.50 -16.24
N ASP A 15 -0.96 5.30 -14.92
CA ASP A 15 -1.46 6.28 -13.96
C ASP A 15 -0.39 7.37 -13.69
N PRO A 16 -0.63 8.64 -14.08
CA PRO A 16 0.32 9.75 -13.92
C PRO A 16 0.64 10.08 -12.45
N GLN A 17 -0.11 9.57 -11.48
CA GLN A 17 0.15 9.78 -10.06
C GLN A 17 1.44 9.07 -9.57
N ILE A 18 1.85 7.98 -10.22
CA ILE A 18 3.02 7.17 -9.80
C ILE A 18 4.33 7.78 -10.30
N HIS A 19 4.33 8.40 -11.47
CA HIS A 19 5.53 9.01 -12.07
C HIS A 19 6.03 10.21 -11.24
N ASN A 20 5.09 11.05 -10.77
CA ASN A 20 5.43 12.26 -10.03
C ASN A 20 6.05 11.97 -8.65
N PHE A 21 5.78 10.81 -8.06
CA PHE A 21 6.34 10.43 -6.76
C PHE A 21 7.80 9.94 -6.86
N CYS A 22 8.22 9.40 -8.02
CA CYS A 22 9.58 8.93 -8.26
C CYS A 22 10.58 10.08 -8.52
N GLU A 23 10.16 11.16 -9.16
CA GLU A 23 11.04 12.29 -9.51
C GLU A 23 11.48 13.12 -8.28
N ASP A 24 10.70 13.13 -7.20
CA ASP A 24 11.03 13.91 -6.01
C ASP A 24 12.07 13.25 -5.09
N ILE A 25 12.36 11.96 -5.27
CA ILE A 25 13.40 11.23 -4.50
C ILE A 25 14.80 11.47 -5.09
N GLU A 26 14.93 11.73 -6.39
CA GLU A 26 16.23 12.01 -7.04
C GLU A 26 16.82 13.38 -6.67
N LYS A 27 16.01 14.32 -6.19
CA LYS A 27 16.47 15.65 -5.76
C LYS A 27 17.23 15.65 -4.43
N GLN A 28 17.34 14.52 -3.71
CA GLN A 28 17.98 14.43 -2.38
C GLN A 28 19.48 14.02 -2.36
N GLY A 29 20.20 14.14 -3.48
CA GLY A 29 21.63 14.50 -3.46
C GLY A 29 22.62 13.62 -2.67
N ILE A 30 22.64 12.29 -2.85
CA ILE A 30 23.70 11.44 -2.28
C ILE A 30 24.89 11.35 -3.27
N SER A 31 25.88 12.21 -3.05
CA SER A 31 27.15 12.24 -3.79
C SER A 31 28.26 11.53 -3.01
N CYS A 32 28.93 10.56 -3.62
CA CYS A 32 30.14 9.94 -3.07
C CYS A 32 31.27 10.02 -4.10
N LYS A 33 32.24 10.93 -3.89
CA LYS A 33 33.47 10.99 -4.69
C LYS A 33 34.53 10.02 -4.15
N PRO A 34 35.23 9.26 -5.00
CA PRO A 34 36.32 8.39 -4.56
C PRO A 34 37.65 9.14 -4.43
N THR A 35 38.38 8.88 -3.35
CA THR A 35 39.73 9.39 -3.04
C THR A 35 40.83 8.57 -3.75
N LYS A 36 41.86 9.27 -4.25
CA LYS A 36 43.02 8.69 -4.97
C LYS A 36 43.93 7.90 -4.03
N SER A 37 44.40 6.72 -4.45
CA SER A 37 45.49 5.99 -3.80
C SER A 37 46.68 5.75 -4.76
N LYS A 38 47.87 5.66 -4.17
CA LYS A 38 49.21 5.75 -4.79
C LYS A 38 49.57 4.50 -5.63
N GLY A 39 50.42 4.72 -6.64
CA GLY A 39 50.74 3.79 -7.72
C GLY A 39 51.35 2.45 -7.30
N LEU A 40 50.87 1.39 -7.95
CA LEU A 40 51.45 0.06 -8.01
C LEU A 40 52.01 -0.18 -9.42
N SER A 41 53.03 -1.04 -9.53
CA SER A 41 53.72 -1.36 -10.79
C SER A 41 52.83 -2.09 -11.81
N ASP A 42 53.06 -1.84 -13.10
CA ASP A 42 52.25 -2.35 -14.22
C ASP A 42 52.11 -3.88 -14.24
N GLN A 43 53.13 -4.61 -13.79
CA GLN A 43 53.10 -6.08 -13.71
C GLN A 43 52.21 -6.60 -12.57
N GLN A 44 52.12 -5.86 -11.45
CA GLN A 44 51.22 -6.19 -10.35
C GLN A 44 49.77 -5.88 -10.71
N VAL A 45 49.53 -4.86 -11.53
CA VAL A 45 48.21 -4.52 -12.08
C VAL A 45 47.68 -5.64 -12.99
N ILE A 46 48.51 -6.17 -13.90
CA ILE A 46 48.08 -7.24 -14.83
C ILE A 46 47.76 -8.55 -14.10
N ASN A 47 48.59 -8.97 -13.13
CA ASN A 47 48.37 -10.22 -12.39
C ASN A 47 47.17 -10.14 -11.41
N SER A 48 46.89 -8.96 -10.85
CA SER A 48 45.68 -8.75 -10.04
C SER A 48 44.41 -8.66 -10.91
N LEU A 49 44.48 -8.11 -12.13
CA LEU A 49 43.36 -8.12 -13.08
C LEU A 49 43.01 -9.54 -13.56
N GLN A 50 44.00 -10.42 -13.76
CA GLN A 50 43.77 -11.81 -14.20
C GLN A 50 43.22 -12.70 -13.07
N THR A 51 43.58 -12.45 -11.82
CA THR A 51 43.08 -13.21 -10.66
C THR A 51 41.72 -12.70 -10.15
N GLU A 52 41.38 -11.42 -10.35
CA GLU A 52 40.05 -10.89 -10.03
C GLU A 52 38.97 -11.22 -11.07
N THR A 53 39.34 -11.35 -12.35
CA THR A 53 38.38 -11.63 -13.44
C THR A 53 37.88 -13.08 -13.44
N SER A 54 38.65 -14.01 -12.90
CA SER A 54 38.25 -15.43 -12.78
C SER A 54 37.37 -15.72 -11.55
N ARG A 55 37.43 -14.87 -10.50
CA ARG A 55 36.81 -15.16 -9.19
C ARG A 55 35.64 -14.27 -8.78
N ARG A 56 35.16 -13.39 -9.66
CA ARG A 56 33.91 -12.65 -9.45
C ARG A 56 32.82 -13.27 -10.31
N LYS A 57 32.18 -14.33 -9.80
CA LYS A 57 30.86 -14.76 -10.28
C LYS A 57 30.01 -13.49 -10.27
N SER A 58 29.67 -13.00 -11.45
CA SER A 58 28.95 -11.74 -11.66
C SER A 58 27.65 -11.78 -10.88
N GLY A 59 27.64 -11.26 -9.66
CA GLY A 59 26.42 -11.04 -8.92
C GLY A 59 25.66 -9.94 -9.63
N ASN A 60 24.40 -10.21 -10.01
CA ASN A 60 23.50 -9.26 -10.68
C ASN A 60 23.69 -7.84 -10.12
N ILE A 61 23.84 -6.82 -10.97
CA ILE A 61 24.08 -5.42 -10.59
C ILE A 61 23.05 -4.94 -9.55
N ILE A 62 21.78 -5.34 -9.74
CA ILE A 62 20.68 -5.09 -8.81
C ILE A 62 20.95 -5.69 -7.42
N SER A 63 21.52 -6.90 -7.36
CA SER A 63 21.94 -7.53 -6.11
C SER A 63 23.16 -6.86 -5.48
N ARG A 64 23.92 -6.03 -6.18
CA ARG A 64 24.96 -5.21 -5.55
C ARG A 64 24.40 -3.87 -5.04
N ALA A 65 23.50 -3.26 -5.80
CA ALA A 65 22.88 -1.98 -5.46
C ALA A 65 21.85 -2.07 -4.32
N MET A 66 21.10 -3.17 -4.23
CA MET A 66 20.00 -3.29 -3.26
C MET A 66 20.53 -3.42 -1.81
N ALA A 67 19.97 -2.64 -0.89
CA ALA A 67 20.35 -2.71 0.52
C ALA A 67 20.07 -4.12 1.10
N PRO A 68 20.85 -4.59 2.11
CA PRO A 68 20.64 -5.90 2.72
C PRO A 68 19.23 -6.13 3.27
N ARG A 69 18.57 -5.08 3.78
CA ARG A 69 17.19 -5.15 4.28
C ARG A 69 16.19 -5.45 3.16
N HIS A 70 16.32 -4.78 2.02
CA HIS A 70 15.45 -4.95 0.86
C HIS A 70 15.67 -6.31 0.19
N LYS A 71 16.91 -6.80 0.13
CA LYS A 71 17.21 -8.18 -0.31
C LYS A 71 16.48 -9.24 0.51
N ARG A 72 16.50 -9.09 1.83
CA ARG A 72 15.83 -10.03 2.73
C ARG A 72 14.31 -9.92 2.59
N MET A 73 13.77 -8.71 2.46
CA MET A 73 12.33 -8.51 2.22
C MET A 73 11.87 -9.12 0.89
N SER A 74 12.61 -8.93 -0.19
CA SER A 74 12.29 -9.51 -1.50
C SER A 74 12.27 -11.05 -1.45
N ARG A 75 13.21 -11.68 -0.74
CA ARG A 75 13.16 -13.13 -0.49
C ARG A 75 11.97 -13.55 0.36
N MET A 76 11.65 -12.75 1.38
CA MET A 76 10.54 -13.08 2.29
C MET A 76 9.19 -13.00 1.58
N LEU A 77 9.02 -12.05 0.65
CA LEU A 77 7.87 -12.01 -0.24
C LEU A 77 7.81 -13.28 -1.09
N GLY A 78 8.92 -13.69 -1.70
CA GLY A 78 9.01 -14.94 -2.44
C GLY A 78 8.60 -16.18 -1.64
N TYR A 79 9.07 -16.29 -0.38
CA TYR A 79 8.66 -17.39 0.50
C TYR A 79 7.17 -17.35 0.85
N SER A 80 6.62 -16.16 1.07
CA SER A 80 5.19 -15.99 1.38
C SER A 80 4.31 -16.43 0.20
N LEU A 81 4.74 -16.09 -1.02
CA LEU A 81 4.08 -16.52 -2.26
C LEU A 81 4.17 -18.03 -2.49
N ILE A 82 5.33 -18.64 -2.22
CA ILE A 82 5.50 -20.10 -2.38
C ILE A 82 4.66 -20.88 -1.36
N LEU A 83 4.59 -20.41 -0.11
CA LEU A 83 3.83 -21.09 0.93
C LEU A 83 2.33 -20.86 0.77
N GLY A 84 1.90 -19.67 0.36
CA GLY A 84 0.50 -19.34 0.12
C GLY A 84 -0.41 -19.41 1.37
N THR A 85 0.16 -19.56 2.56
CA THR A 85 -0.61 -19.68 3.81
C THR A 85 -0.83 -18.31 4.47
N SER A 86 -1.93 -18.16 5.21
CA SER A 86 -2.20 -16.93 5.99
C SER A 86 -1.07 -16.62 6.98
N GLU A 87 -0.52 -17.64 7.64
CA GLU A 87 0.61 -17.51 8.58
C GLU A 87 1.86 -16.95 7.91
N ALA A 88 2.16 -17.36 6.68
CA ALA A 88 3.32 -16.85 5.94
C ALA A 88 3.16 -15.36 5.62
N TRP A 89 1.95 -14.93 5.24
CA TRP A 89 1.63 -13.52 5.02
C TRP A 89 1.65 -12.68 6.30
N GLN A 90 1.21 -13.23 7.43
CA GLN A 90 1.33 -12.57 8.74
C GLN A 90 2.80 -12.40 9.15
N ALA A 91 3.62 -13.44 8.99
CA ALA A 91 5.06 -13.37 9.23
C ALA A 91 5.74 -12.34 8.31
N PHE A 92 5.32 -12.25 7.05
CA PHE A 92 5.78 -11.19 6.14
C PHE A 92 5.47 -9.79 6.68
N GLY A 93 4.25 -9.56 7.16
CA GLY A 93 3.85 -8.28 7.78
C GLY A 93 4.74 -7.89 8.97
N LEU A 94 5.01 -8.84 9.88
CA LEU A 94 5.90 -8.63 11.02
C LEU A 94 7.34 -8.28 10.59
N ILE A 95 7.88 -9.01 9.62
CA ILE A 95 9.23 -8.78 9.12
C ILE A 95 9.30 -7.45 8.33
N ALA A 96 8.24 -7.10 7.60
CA ALA A 96 8.09 -5.81 6.93
C ALA A 96 8.10 -4.65 7.94
N ALA A 97 7.39 -4.78 9.06
CA ALA A 97 7.41 -3.80 10.14
C ALA A 97 8.82 -3.57 10.71
N ALA A 98 9.63 -4.63 10.83
CA ALA A 98 10.99 -4.57 11.36
C ALA A 98 12.05 -4.09 10.34
N ARG A 99 11.81 -4.23 9.02
CA ARG A 99 12.83 -4.01 7.98
C ARG A 99 12.54 -2.87 7.02
N LEU A 100 11.28 -2.51 6.84
CA LEU A 100 10.86 -1.41 5.98
C LEU A 100 10.57 -0.17 6.82
N SER A 101 10.80 1.01 6.25
CA SER A 101 10.38 2.27 6.86
C SER A 101 8.85 2.40 6.86
N ALA A 102 8.31 3.31 7.68
CA ALA A 102 6.88 3.60 7.67
C ALA A 102 6.39 4.04 6.28
N GLY A 103 7.18 4.87 5.58
CA GLY A 103 6.88 5.31 4.21
C GLY A 103 6.90 4.17 3.19
N GLU A 104 7.88 3.26 3.27
CA GLU A 104 7.96 2.09 2.38
C GLU A 104 6.74 1.16 2.57
N ARG A 105 6.28 0.97 3.82
CA ARG A 105 5.08 0.16 4.10
C ARG A 105 3.80 0.84 3.63
N ALA A 106 3.66 2.15 3.86
CA ALA A 106 2.51 2.91 3.40
C ALA A 106 2.42 2.89 1.87
N ALA A 107 3.54 3.10 1.17
CA ALA A 107 3.58 3.01 -0.28
C ALA A 107 3.20 1.60 -0.77
N LEU A 108 3.75 0.55 -0.15
CA LEU A 108 3.40 -0.83 -0.49
C LEU A 108 1.90 -1.11 -0.29
N ALA A 109 1.34 -0.72 0.85
CA ALA A 109 -0.09 -0.91 1.14
C ALA A 109 -0.97 -0.15 0.14
N ALA A 110 -0.63 1.11 -0.17
CA ALA A 110 -1.37 1.93 -1.11
C ALA A 110 -1.37 1.33 -2.52
N VAL A 111 -0.20 0.95 -3.05
CA VAL A 111 -0.12 0.37 -4.40
C VAL A 111 -0.79 -1.00 -4.49
N VAL A 112 -0.73 -1.81 -3.43
CA VAL A 112 -1.40 -3.12 -3.40
C VAL A 112 -2.93 -2.95 -3.33
N LEU A 113 -3.43 -2.06 -2.46
CA LEU A 113 -4.88 -1.78 -2.39
C LEU A 113 -5.41 -1.20 -3.71
N ALA A 114 -4.62 -0.38 -4.40
CA ALA A 114 -4.98 0.18 -5.71
C ALA A 114 -5.09 -0.88 -6.83
N THR A 115 -4.63 -2.12 -6.61
CA THR A 115 -4.81 -3.22 -7.58
C THR A 115 -6.15 -3.94 -7.48
N LEU A 116 -6.91 -3.70 -6.41
CA LEU A 116 -8.20 -4.33 -6.16
C LEU A 116 -9.35 -3.48 -6.72
N ASP A 117 -10.53 -4.07 -6.90
CA ASP A 117 -11.72 -3.27 -7.14
C ASP A 117 -12.09 -2.44 -5.89
N HIS A 118 -12.90 -1.40 -6.08
CA HIS A 118 -13.23 -0.46 -5.01
C HIS A 118 -13.95 -1.14 -3.82
N GLY A 119 -14.80 -2.13 -4.08
CA GLY A 119 -15.51 -2.87 -3.04
C GLY A 119 -14.54 -3.75 -2.23
N GLU A 120 -13.70 -4.53 -2.91
CA GLU A 120 -12.68 -5.36 -2.27
C GLU A 120 -11.68 -4.53 -1.45
N ALA A 121 -11.19 -3.42 -2.01
CA ALA A 121 -10.27 -2.52 -1.32
C ALA A 121 -10.91 -1.95 -0.04
N THR A 122 -12.19 -1.56 -0.10
CA THR A 122 -12.94 -1.04 1.04
C THR A 122 -13.16 -2.12 2.10
N SER A 123 -13.55 -3.33 1.69
CA SER A 123 -13.78 -4.46 2.59
C SER A 123 -12.50 -4.86 3.34
N ILE A 124 -11.37 -4.96 2.63
CA ILE A 124 -10.07 -5.28 3.24
C ILE A 124 -9.61 -4.16 4.15
N ALA A 125 -9.75 -2.90 3.75
CA ALA A 125 -9.41 -1.77 4.62
C ALA A 125 -10.22 -1.83 5.92
N ALA A 126 -11.54 -2.01 5.84
CA ALA A 126 -12.42 -2.16 6.99
C ALA A 126 -12.05 -3.37 7.88
N ALA A 127 -11.66 -4.51 7.28
CA ALA A 127 -11.21 -5.66 8.04
C ALA A 127 -9.90 -5.42 8.81
N VAL A 128 -9.02 -4.55 8.30
CA VAL A 128 -7.71 -4.25 8.91
C VAL A 128 -7.78 -3.12 9.93
N ILE A 129 -8.48 -2.03 9.62
CA ILE A 129 -8.55 -0.83 10.48
C ILE A 129 -9.82 -0.78 11.34
N GLY A 130 -10.78 -1.65 11.09
CA GLY A 130 -12.13 -1.62 11.65
C GLY A 130 -13.11 -0.84 10.76
N ALA A 131 -14.37 -1.29 10.73
CA ALA A 131 -15.50 -0.46 10.33
C ALA A 131 -16.01 0.32 11.56
N ALA A 132 -16.73 1.43 11.36
CA ALA A 132 -17.32 2.15 12.49
C ALA A 132 -18.33 1.28 13.24
N GLY A 133 -18.95 0.32 12.53
CA GLY A 133 -19.97 -0.55 13.08
C GLY A 133 -21.28 0.20 13.27
N ASP A 134 -22.12 -0.32 14.16
CA ASP A 134 -23.43 0.28 14.44
C ASP A 134 -23.25 1.71 14.99
N PRO A 135 -24.07 2.69 14.54
CA PRO A 135 -24.06 4.01 15.13
C PRO A 135 -24.34 3.88 16.63
N LEU A 136 -23.47 4.50 17.44
CA LEU A 136 -23.63 4.48 18.89
C LEU A 136 -25.04 4.99 19.25
N PRO A 137 -25.73 4.36 20.22
CA PRO A 137 -27.00 4.88 20.68
C PRO A 137 -26.81 6.34 21.11
N ALA A 138 -27.74 7.21 20.72
CA ALA A 138 -27.70 8.63 21.01
C ALA A 138 -27.93 8.88 22.51
N PHE A 139 -26.98 8.47 23.33
CA PHE A 139 -27.13 8.45 24.78
C PHE A 139 -27.15 9.89 25.35
N LEU A 140 -26.50 10.86 24.68
CA LEU A 140 -26.53 12.28 25.06
C LEU A 140 -26.42 13.32 23.92
N GLY A 141 -26.22 12.95 22.64
CA GLY A 141 -25.72 13.92 21.63
C GLY A 141 -26.26 13.85 20.21
N GLY A 142 -27.44 13.27 19.95
CA GLY A 142 -28.20 13.41 18.68
C GLY A 142 -27.35 13.54 17.41
N MET A 143 -27.25 14.76 16.86
CA MET A 143 -26.55 15.05 15.60
C MET A 143 -25.04 15.23 15.71
N HIS A 144 -24.53 15.51 16.91
CA HIS A 144 -23.09 15.53 17.17
C HIS A 144 -22.53 14.10 17.15
N ASP A 145 -23.21 13.18 17.83
CA ASP A 145 -22.83 11.76 17.88
C ASP A 145 -22.90 11.13 16.49
N ALA A 146 -23.99 11.41 15.74
CA ALA A 146 -24.14 10.93 14.37
C ALA A 146 -23.02 11.44 13.44
N ARG A 147 -22.61 12.72 13.59
CA ARG A 147 -21.47 13.27 12.84
C ARG A 147 -20.17 12.60 13.23
N ASN A 148 -19.93 12.42 14.52
CA ASN A 148 -18.69 11.81 14.99
C ASN A 148 -18.57 10.36 14.47
N TRP A 149 -19.63 9.55 14.54
CA TRP A 149 -19.66 8.22 13.93
C TRP A 149 -19.42 8.26 12.41
N SER A 150 -20.09 9.17 11.70
CA SER A 150 -20.00 9.27 10.23
C SER A 150 -18.59 9.56 9.70
N GLN A 151 -17.69 10.11 10.53
CA GLN A 151 -16.30 10.36 10.15
C GLN A 151 -15.46 9.09 10.00
N TRP A 152 -15.86 8.01 10.67
CA TRP A 152 -15.13 6.73 10.68
C TRP A 152 -15.89 5.64 9.92
N ALA A 153 -17.13 5.91 9.52
CA ALA A 153 -17.98 4.98 8.79
C ALA A 153 -17.51 4.82 7.34
N SER A 154 -17.60 3.58 6.85
CA SER A 154 -17.37 3.27 5.44
C SER A 154 -18.47 3.87 4.55
N ALA A 155 -18.18 4.02 3.25
CA ALA A 155 -19.17 4.53 2.30
C ALA A 155 -20.43 3.64 2.20
N GLU A 156 -20.29 2.34 2.45
CA GLU A 156 -21.42 1.40 2.49
C GLU A 156 -22.29 1.62 3.73
N GLU A 157 -21.67 1.75 4.90
CA GLU A 157 -22.37 2.07 6.15
C GLU A 157 -23.12 3.41 6.03
N LEU A 158 -22.46 4.45 5.52
CA LEU A 158 -23.12 5.76 5.33
C LEU A 158 -24.38 5.65 4.46
N LYS A 159 -24.33 4.89 3.36
CA LYS A 159 -25.50 4.70 2.47
C LYS A 159 -26.58 3.87 3.13
N ALA A 160 -26.22 2.77 3.78
CA ALA A 160 -27.17 1.88 4.43
C ALA A 160 -27.92 2.57 5.56
N TYR A 161 -27.19 3.23 6.47
CA TYR A 161 -27.78 3.92 7.61
C TYR A 161 -28.56 5.17 7.20
N ALA A 162 -28.09 5.92 6.19
CA ALA A 162 -28.84 7.06 5.66
C ALA A 162 -30.18 6.64 5.05
N LEU A 163 -30.19 5.56 4.25
CA LEU A 163 -31.43 5.06 3.63
C LEU A 163 -32.40 4.54 4.69
N ALA A 164 -31.93 3.70 5.62
CA ALA A 164 -32.77 3.17 6.70
C ALA A 164 -33.36 4.28 7.57
N ALA A 165 -32.57 5.32 7.89
CA ALA A 165 -33.05 6.47 8.64
C ALA A 165 -34.11 7.27 7.87
N PHE A 166 -33.92 7.48 6.56
CA PHE A 166 -34.88 8.19 5.71
C PHE A 166 -36.20 7.44 5.57
N GLU A 167 -36.15 6.13 5.35
CA GLU A 167 -37.35 5.27 5.22
C GLU A 167 -38.18 5.24 6.52
N ALA A 168 -37.54 5.37 7.68
CA ALA A 168 -38.21 5.43 8.98
C ALA A 168 -38.87 6.78 9.30
N MET A 169 -38.55 7.85 8.55
CA MET A 169 -39.16 9.18 8.78
C MET A 169 -40.62 9.24 8.34
N ALA A 170 -41.40 10.14 8.95
CA ALA A 170 -42.75 10.44 8.46
C ALA A 170 -42.70 11.08 7.06
N PRO A 171 -43.73 10.91 6.20
CA PRO A 171 -43.73 11.45 4.84
C PRO A 171 -43.48 12.96 4.76
N ALA A 172 -43.96 13.72 5.75
CA ALA A 172 -43.72 15.16 5.84
C ALA A 172 -42.24 15.49 6.10
N ASP A 173 -41.54 14.67 6.89
CA ASP A 173 -40.12 14.84 7.19
C ASP A 173 -39.23 14.38 6.04
N GLN A 174 -39.63 13.31 5.32
CA GLN A 174 -38.98 12.90 4.07
C GLN A 174 -38.99 14.04 3.04
N ALA A 175 -40.13 14.72 2.88
CA ALA A 175 -40.24 15.86 1.96
C ALA A 175 -39.34 17.04 2.37
N ARG A 176 -39.25 17.34 3.68
CA ARG A 176 -38.34 18.36 4.20
C ARG A 176 -36.87 17.99 3.96
N PHE A 177 -36.51 16.73 4.18
CA PHE A 177 -35.16 16.22 3.94
C PHE A 177 -34.77 16.32 2.46
N PHE A 178 -35.68 15.94 1.55
CA PHE A 178 -35.48 16.07 0.12
C PHE A 178 -35.27 17.54 -0.30
N HIS A 179 -36.11 18.46 0.21
CA HIS A 179 -35.94 19.90 -0.04
C HIS A 179 -34.60 20.42 0.47
N TYR A 180 -34.16 19.99 1.66
CA TYR A 180 -32.87 20.38 2.22
C TYR A 180 -31.69 19.94 1.33
N ILE A 181 -31.65 18.68 0.89
CA ILE A 181 -30.58 18.19 0.01
C ILE A 181 -30.60 18.95 -1.32
N GLY A 182 -31.78 19.18 -1.89
CA GLY A 182 -31.94 19.97 -3.12
C GLY A 182 -31.43 21.41 -2.99
N SER A 183 -31.48 22.01 -1.79
CA SER A 183 -30.94 23.35 -1.53
C SER A 183 -29.43 23.40 -1.30
N VAL A 184 -28.81 22.28 -0.92
CA VAL A 184 -27.36 22.18 -0.61
C VAL A 184 -26.54 21.70 -1.80
N ALA A 185 -27.16 20.98 -2.76
CA ALA A 185 -26.49 20.43 -3.94
C ALA A 185 -26.35 21.42 -5.12
N ILE A 186 -26.58 22.72 -4.89
CA ILE A 186 -26.52 23.80 -5.90
C ILE A 186 -25.27 24.66 -5.67
#